data_AF-A0A4R2BVR9-F1
#
_entry.id   AF-A0A4R2BVR9-F1
#
_cell.length_a   1.000
_cell.length_b   1.000
_cell.length_c   1.000
_cell.angle_alpha   90.00
_cell.angle_beta   90.00
_cell.angle_gamma   90.00
#
_symmetry.space_group_name_H-M   'P 1'
#
loop_
_entity.id
_entity.type
_entity.pdbx_description
1 polymer ?
#
loop_
_entity_poly.entity_id
_entity_poly.type
_entity_poly.pdbx_seq_one_letter_code
_entity_poly.pdbx_strand_id
1 'polypeptide(L)'
;MPHSNTPSRDRLEAILTRLGERRGDERVFMKLYSESARAEAEAADRRGQEGTGLGPLDGRIVSIKDLFDVAGEPTLAGSIIRRNAPPAAADATIVRRLRAAGAVIIGKTHMTEFAFTAVGLNPLAGLEASRIHADWLLDENAPVDARVKSPLRRRLTVPDAAIENLLRTRRTLIRAMDERLAPFDLALLPTTPIPAVPIASVEHDRQAYRRVEGLLLRNTEVANQFDLTAITLPMPGTALPAGLMLMARNGFDGTLLRVAASMERLLEGGYCMSP
;
A
#
# COMPACT_ATOMS: atom_id res chain seq x y z
N MET A 1 -15.15 13.36 8.96
CA MET A 1 -14.25 14.06 9.91
C MET A 1 -14.32 15.57 9.64
N PRO A 2 -14.86 16.39 10.54
CA PRO A 2 -14.78 17.85 10.38
C PRO A 2 -13.30 18.25 10.34
N HIS A 3 -12.93 19.11 9.40
CA HIS A 3 -11.59 19.64 9.29
C HIS A 3 -11.26 20.37 10.61
N SER A 4 -10.24 19.92 11.35
CA SER A 4 -9.78 20.72 12.48
C SER A 4 -9.34 22.06 11.91
N ASN A 5 -9.77 23.17 12.52
CA ASN A 5 -9.36 24.52 12.12
C ASN A 5 -7.88 24.80 12.48
N THR A 6 -7.09 23.74 12.69
CA THR A 6 -5.70 23.78 13.07
C THR A 6 -4.85 23.91 11.81
N PRO A 7 -3.96 24.92 11.74
CA PRO A 7 -3.00 25.06 10.66
C PRO A 7 -2.26 23.75 10.38
N SER A 8 -2.02 23.48 9.11
CA SER A 8 -1.27 22.33 8.61
C SER A 8 0.14 22.32 9.18
N ARG A 9 0.74 23.50 9.36
CA ARG A 9 2.03 23.69 10.03
C ARG A 9 2.06 23.12 11.44
N ASP A 10 1.04 23.42 12.24
CA ASP A 10 0.96 23.01 13.64
C ASP A 10 0.69 21.51 13.74
N ARG A 11 -0.19 20.98 12.88
CA ARG A 11 -0.43 19.54 12.76
C ARG A 11 0.87 18.81 12.38
N LEU A 12 1.68 19.37 11.49
CA LEU A 12 2.95 18.80 11.09
C LEU A 12 3.97 18.80 12.25
N GLU A 13 4.13 19.90 12.98
CA GLU A 13 5.04 19.92 14.15
C GLU A 13 4.61 18.92 15.21
N ALA A 14 3.30 18.81 15.49
CA ALA A 14 2.82 17.81 16.45
C ALA A 14 3.19 16.38 16.03
N ILE A 15 3.15 16.07 14.73
CA ILE A 15 3.58 14.77 14.21
C ILE A 15 5.10 14.62 14.32
N LEU A 16 5.89 15.61 13.87
CA LEU A 16 7.35 15.56 13.90
C LEU A 16 7.90 15.44 15.32
N THR A 17 7.30 16.12 16.30
CA THR A 17 7.64 16.00 17.72
C THR A 17 7.42 14.57 18.21
N ARG A 18 6.24 13.98 17.97
CA ARG A 18 5.95 12.58 18.35
C ARG A 18 6.89 11.58 17.69
N LEU A 19 7.27 11.82 16.44
CA LEU A 19 8.26 11.00 15.73
C LEU A 19 9.66 11.15 16.35
N GLY A 20 10.03 12.36 16.78
CA GLY A 20 11.28 12.65 17.48
C GLY A 20 11.37 11.99 18.85
N GLU A 21 10.28 12.01 19.63
CA GLU A 21 10.17 11.38 20.96
C GLU A 21 10.41 9.88 20.92
N ARG A 22 10.04 9.22 19.82
CA ARG A 22 10.23 7.76 19.62
C ARG A 22 11.35 7.40 18.67
N ARG A 23 12.31 8.31 18.39
CA ARG A 23 13.34 8.11 17.36
C ARG A 23 14.17 6.82 17.52
N GLY A 24 14.41 6.37 18.74
CA GLY A 24 15.13 5.10 19.01
C GLY A 24 14.37 3.85 18.55
N ASP A 25 13.04 3.91 18.62
CA ASP A 25 12.13 2.79 18.32
C ASP A 25 11.28 3.02 17.06
N GLU A 26 11.51 4.13 16.35
CA GLU A 26 10.83 4.42 15.09
C GLU A 26 11.26 3.39 14.03
N ARG A 27 10.27 2.76 13.37
CA ARG A 27 10.44 1.71 12.36
C ARG A 27 9.57 1.94 11.12
N VAL A 28 8.69 2.95 11.14
CA VAL A 28 7.73 3.26 10.09
C VAL A 28 8.34 4.14 9.02
N PHE A 29 9.08 5.19 9.39
CA PHE A 29 9.69 6.09 8.41
C PHE A 29 11.16 5.73 8.15
N MET A 30 11.50 5.57 6.88
CA MET A 30 12.89 5.42 6.44
C MET A 30 13.59 6.77 6.29
N LYS A 31 12.83 7.79 5.90
CA LYS A 31 13.32 9.16 5.74
C LYS A 31 12.17 10.14 5.96
N LEU A 32 12.45 11.18 6.75
CA LEU A 32 11.54 12.32 6.92
C LEU A 32 12.01 13.48 6.06
N TYR A 33 11.05 14.20 5.47
CA TYR A 33 11.25 15.38 4.64
C TYR A 33 10.92 16.64 5.41
N SER A 34 11.40 16.74 6.65
CA SER A 34 10.94 17.75 7.61
C SER A 34 11.04 19.17 7.08
N GLU A 35 12.09 19.53 6.33
CA GLU A 35 12.22 20.88 5.76
C GLU A 35 11.19 21.16 4.67
N SER A 36 11.13 20.32 3.62
CA SER A 36 10.17 20.53 2.53
C SER A 36 8.72 20.37 2.99
N ALA A 37 8.44 19.45 3.91
CA ALA A 37 7.10 19.27 4.47
C ALA A 37 6.63 20.54 5.22
N ARG A 38 7.54 21.24 5.92
CA ARG A 38 7.23 22.52 6.57
C ARG A 38 6.88 23.59 5.56
N ALA A 39 7.69 23.73 4.51
CA ALA A 39 7.41 24.68 3.42
C ALA A 39 6.09 24.37 2.70
N GLU A 40 5.80 23.09 2.43
CA GLU A 40 4.53 22.65 1.84
C GLU A 40 3.33 22.99 2.76
N ALA A 41 3.46 22.78 4.07
CA ALA A 41 2.43 23.10 5.06
C ALA A 41 2.18 24.61 5.19
N GLU A 42 3.24 25.42 5.24
CA GLU A 42 3.14 26.90 5.27
C GLU A 42 2.46 27.44 4.01
N ALA A 43 2.79 26.87 2.85
CA ALA A 43 2.14 27.23 1.60
C ALA A 43 0.64 26.89 1.61
N ALA A 44 0.24 25.74 2.16
CA ALA A 44 -1.16 25.37 2.31
C ALA A 44 -1.92 26.30 3.28
N ASP A 45 -1.31 26.65 4.40
CA ASP A 45 -1.93 27.52 5.39
C ASP A 45 -2.13 28.94 4.86
N ARG A 46 -1.15 29.49 4.15
CA ARG A 46 -1.28 30.78 3.45
C ARG A 46 -2.42 30.76 2.42
N ARG A 47 -2.51 29.73 1.58
CA ARG A 47 -3.64 29.57 0.65
C ARG A 47 -4.97 29.49 1.37
N GLY A 48 -5.02 28.82 2.53
CA GLY A 48 -6.21 28.76 3.38
C GLY A 48 -6.63 30.14 3.89
N GLN A 49 -5.68 30.96 4.35
CA GLN A 49 -5.93 32.33 4.82
C GLN A 49 -6.39 33.27 3.70
N GLU A 50 -5.85 33.09 2.49
CA GLU A 50 -6.18 33.87 1.29
C GLU A 50 -7.49 33.41 0.61
N GLY A 51 -8.08 32.28 1.04
CA GLY A 51 -9.27 31.70 0.42
C GLY A 51 -8.99 31.04 -0.95
N THR A 52 -7.73 30.73 -1.26
CA THR A 52 -7.28 30.16 -2.55
C THR A 52 -6.84 28.70 -2.42
N GLY A 53 -7.52 27.92 -1.57
CA GLY A 53 -7.20 26.51 -1.34
C GLY A 53 -7.34 25.65 -2.61
N LEU A 54 -6.51 24.61 -2.74
CA LEU A 54 -6.42 23.74 -3.92
C LEU A 54 -7.40 22.55 -3.90
N GLY A 55 -8.27 22.47 -2.90
CA GLY A 55 -9.29 21.42 -2.74
C GLY A 55 -9.03 20.50 -1.55
N PRO A 56 -9.66 19.31 -1.51
CA PRO A 56 -9.71 18.47 -0.29
C PRO A 56 -8.37 17.94 0.23
N LEU A 57 -7.35 17.92 -0.64
CA LEU A 57 -6.00 17.45 -0.33
C LEU A 57 -5.07 18.57 0.15
N ASP A 58 -5.46 19.83 0.02
CA ASP A 58 -4.61 20.95 0.40
C ASP A 58 -4.31 20.93 1.91
N GLY A 59 -3.04 20.96 2.28
CA GLY A 59 -2.57 20.83 3.66
C GLY A 59 -2.75 19.44 4.28
N ARG A 60 -3.15 18.41 3.51
CA ARG A 60 -3.23 17.03 4.04
C ARG A 60 -1.82 16.43 4.14
N ILE A 61 -1.46 16.03 5.35
CA ILE A 61 -0.17 15.41 5.64
C ILE A 61 -0.24 13.93 5.28
N VAL A 62 0.56 13.51 4.31
CA VAL A 62 0.59 12.15 3.78
C VAL A 62 2.01 11.60 3.77
N SER A 63 2.13 10.29 3.87
CA SER A 63 3.39 9.59 3.64
C SER A 63 3.37 8.88 2.29
N ILE A 64 4.56 8.55 1.78
CA ILE A 64 4.71 7.83 0.51
C ILE A 64 5.46 6.53 0.79
N LYS A 65 4.92 5.39 0.34
CA LYS A 65 5.62 4.10 0.44
C LYS A 65 6.89 4.15 -0.40
N ASP A 66 8.00 3.59 0.09
CA ASP A 66 9.32 3.61 -0.57
C ASP A 66 9.43 2.74 -1.86
N LEU A 67 8.36 2.67 -2.64
CA LEU A 67 8.34 2.14 -4.01
C LEU A 67 7.93 3.19 -5.05
N PHE A 68 7.66 4.42 -4.60
CA PHE A 68 7.41 5.56 -5.45
C PHE A 68 8.63 6.46 -5.51
N ASP A 69 8.98 6.88 -6.72
CA ASP A 69 10.04 7.83 -6.95
C ASP A 69 9.72 9.20 -6.35
N VAL A 70 10.71 9.76 -5.68
CA VAL A 70 10.75 11.14 -5.18
C VAL A 70 12.01 11.76 -5.76
N ALA A 71 11.88 12.90 -6.44
CA ALA A 71 12.98 13.53 -7.15
C ALA A 71 14.19 13.81 -6.23
N GLY A 72 15.39 13.53 -6.73
CA GLY A 72 16.65 13.82 -6.01
C GLY A 72 17.09 12.77 -5.00
N GLU A 73 16.42 11.61 -4.92
CA GLU A 73 16.85 10.51 -4.07
C GLU A 73 16.61 9.12 -4.69
N PRO A 74 17.37 8.09 -4.26
CA PRO A 74 17.09 6.73 -4.67
C PRO A 74 15.77 6.23 -4.07
N THR A 75 15.07 5.40 -4.84
CA THR A 75 13.94 4.61 -4.35
C THR A 75 14.50 3.27 -3.87
N LEU A 76 14.34 2.93 -2.59
CA LEU A 76 15.01 1.72 -2.07
C LEU A 76 14.16 0.46 -2.23
N ALA A 77 12.83 0.60 -2.37
CA ALA A 77 11.89 -0.52 -2.35
C ALA A 77 12.09 -1.42 -1.12
N GLY A 78 12.47 -0.82 0.02
CA GLY A 78 12.79 -1.56 1.24
C GLY A 78 14.05 -2.43 1.17
N SER A 79 14.90 -2.29 0.14
CA SER A 79 16.09 -3.12 -0.06
C SER A 79 17.40 -2.34 0.01
N ILE A 80 18.41 -2.92 0.69
CA ILE A 80 19.75 -2.33 0.74
C ILE A 80 20.47 -2.38 -0.61
N ILE A 81 20.12 -3.32 -1.50
CA ILE A 81 20.76 -3.44 -2.82
C ILE A 81 20.55 -2.18 -3.68
N ARG A 82 19.48 -1.41 -3.39
CA ARG A 82 19.14 -0.16 -4.08
C ARG A 82 19.72 1.09 -3.43
N ARG A 83 20.47 0.99 -2.32
CA ARG A 83 21.03 2.14 -1.59
C ARG A 83 21.86 3.07 -2.47
N ASN A 84 22.59 2.49 -3.43
CA ASN A 84 23.47 3.21 -4.34
C ASN A 84 22.85 3.39 -5.74
N ALA A 85 21.55 3.14 -5.90
CA ALA A 85 20.87 3.43 -7.15
C ALA A 85 20.95 4.93 -7.47
N PRO A 86 20.94 5.32 -8.76
CA PRO A 86 20.86 6.72 -9.14
C PRO A 86 19.63 7.40 -8.49
N PRO A 87 19.76 8.65 -8.02
CA PRO A 87 18.61 9.43 -7.60
C PRO A 87 17.56 9.52 -8.72
N ALA A 88 16.28 9.44 -8.35
CA ALA A 88 15.21 9.61 -9.32
C ALA A 88 15.26 11.02 -9.93
N ALA A 89 15.19 11.09 -11.26
CA ALA A 89 15.23 12.36 -11.99
C ALA A 89 13.96 13.20 -11.79
N ALA A 90 12.83 12.55 -11.48
CA ALA A 90 11.54 13.19 -11.26
C ALA A 90 10.71 12.42 -10.23
N ASP A 91 9.74 13.09 -9.66
CA ASP A 91 8.71 12.46 -8.85
C ASP A 91 7.87 11.47 -9.68
N ALA A 92 7.45 10.37 -9.05
CA ALA A 92 6.40 9.53 -9.60
C ALA A 92 5.12 10.36 -9.86
N THR A 93 4.34 9.97 -10.86
CA THR A 93 3.12 10.71 -11.27
C THR A 93 2.17 10.98 -10.10
N ILE A 94 2.00 10.04 -9.18
CA ILE A 94 1.13 10.23 -8.01
C ILE A 94 1.71 11.24 -7.02
N VAL A 95 3.01 11.20 -6.75
CA VAL A 95 3.72 12.14 -5.86
C VAL A 95 3.58 13.56 -6.41
N ARG A 96 3.86 13.75 -7.71
CA ARG A 96 3.69 15.03 -8.40
C ARG A 96 2.25 15.55 -8.31
N ARG A 97 1.25 14.69 -8.54
CA ARG A 97 -0.17 15.07 -8.46
C ARG A 97 -0.61 15.43 -7.03
N LEU A 98 -0.11 14.72 -6.02
CA LEU A 98 -0.37 15.03 -4.61
C LEU A 98 0.20 16.40 -4.24
N ARG A 99 1.46 16.68 -4.59
CA ARG A 99 2.10 17.99 -4.37
C ARG A 99 1.35 19.11 -5.09
N ALA A 100 0.97 18.89 -6.35
CA ALA A 100 0.19 19.86 -7.12
C ALA A 100 -1.21 20.14 -6.52
N ALA A 101 -1.77 19.18 -5.79
CA ALA A 101 -3.03 19.33 -5.05
C ALA A 101 -2.84 19.95 -3.64
N GLY A 102 -1.62 20.35 -3.28
CA GLY A 102 -1.30 20.97 -1.99
C GLY A 102 -1.09 19.99 -0.83
N ALA A 103 -0.98 18.68 -1.09
CA ALA A 103 -0.67 17.72 -0.05
C ALA A 103 0.76 17.92 0.49
N VAL A 104 0.93 17.70 1.79
CA VAL A 104 2.20 17.81 2.50
C VAL A 104 2.81 16.41 2.63
N ILE A 105 3.92 16.14 1.94
CA ILE A 105 4.57 14.84 1.96
C ILE A 105 5.60 14.80 3.09
N ILE A 106 5.27 14.12 4.18
CA ILE A 106 6.11 14.10 5.40
C ILE A 106 7.36 13.22 5.26
N GLY A 107 7.34 12.23 4.38
CA GLY A 107 8.45 11.28 4.25
C GLY A 107 8.10 9.97 3.59
N LYS A 108 9.12 9.11 3.49
CA LYS A 108 9.02 7.75 2.96
C LYS A 108 8.84 6.72 4.05
N THR A 109 7.86 5.83 3.87
CA THR A 109 7.57 4.73 4.80
C THR A 109 8.22 3.43 4.38
N HIS A 110 8.62 2.67 5.40
CA HIS A 110 9.17 1.34 5.30
C HIS A 110 8.16 0.37 4.68
N MET A 111 8.68 -0.68 4.07
CA MET A 111 7.89 -1.72 3.42
C MET A 111 8.65 -3.04 3.41
N THR A 112 7.93 -4.14 3.24
CA THR A 112 8.56 -5.42 2.88
C THR A 112 9.34 -5.25 1.58
N GLU A 113 10.54 -5.83 1.56
CA GLU A 113 11.49 -5.73 0.45
C GLU A 113 10.83 -6.08 -0.90
N PHE A 114 10.95 -5.17 -1.88
CA PHE A 114 10.32 -5.23 -3.21
C PHE A 114 8.80 -5.41 -3.24
N ALA A 115 8.11 -5.08 -2.13
CA ALA A 115 6.69 -5.38 -1.92
C ALA A 115 6.37 -6.88 -2.11
N PHE A 116 7.37 -7.75 -1.98
CA PHE A 116 7.27 -9.16 -2.31
C PHE A 116 7.12 -10.00 -1.03
N THR A 117 6.09 -10.85 -1.03
CA THR A 117 5.71 -11.68 0.12
C THR A 117 6.31 -13.08 -0.02
N ALA A 118 6.63 -13.73 1.09
CA ALA A 118 7.36 -15.01 1.09
C ALA A 118 6.56 -16.20 0.52
N VAL A 119 5.22 -16.12 0.51
CA VAL A 119 4.35 -17.12 -0.15
C VAL A 119 4.37 -16.96 -1.68
N GLY A 120 4.70 -15.77 -2.21
CA GLY A 120 4.74 -15.53 -3.65
C GLY A 120 3.37 -15.67 -4.32
N LEU A 121 2.29 -15.37 -3.60
CA LEU A 121 0.89 -15.42 -4.06
C LEU A 121 0.55 -14.41 -5.16
N ASN A 122 1.51 -13.59 -5.59
CA ASN A 122 1.38 -12.78 -6.79
C ASN A 122 2.21 -13.40 -7.93
N PRO A 123 1.70 -14.43 -8.63
CA PRO A 123 2.46 -15.14 -9.64
C PRO A 123 2.88 -14.23 -10.79
N LEU A 124 2.01 -13.29 -11.20
CA LEU A 124 2.29 -12.36 -12.28
C LEU A 124 3.35 -11.32 -11.91
N ALA A 125 3.14 -10.58 -10.82
CA ALA A 125 4.14 -9.60 -10.40
C ALA A 125 5.47 -10.27 -10.04
N GLY A 126 5.45 -11.49 -9.50
CA GLY A 126 6.67 -12.27 -9.26
C GLY A 126 7.41 -12.68 -10.53
N LEU A 127 6.69 -13.00 -11.61
CA LEU A 127 7.29 -13.33 -12.91
C LEU A 127 7.93 -12.11 -13.56
N GLU A 128 7.25 -10.96 -13.51
CA GLU A 128 7.78 -9.68 -14.01
C GLU A 128 8.99 -9.25 -13.18
N ALA A 129 8.86 -9.26 -11.85
CA ALA A 129 9.95 -8.92 -10.94
C ALA A 129 11.17 -9.82 -11.18
N SER A 130 10.99 -11.12 -11.41
CA SER A 130 12.14 -12.00 -11.71
C SER A 130 12.90 -11.60 -12.97
N ARG A 131 12.23 -11.03 -13.98
CA ARG A 131 12.86 -10.60 -15.23
C ARG A 131 13.53 -9.24 -15.09
N ILE A 132 12.83 -8.30 -14.45
CA ILE A 132 13.34 -6.94 -14.19
C ILE A 132 14.61 -6.99 -13.33
N HIS A 133 14.68 -7.97 -12.42
CA HIS A 133 15.74 -8.11 -11.43
C HIS A 133 16.69 -9.29 -11.70
N ALA A 134 16.74 -9.78 -12.94
CA ALA A 134 17.53 -10.95 -13.29
C ALA A 134 19.04 -10.77 -13.00
N ASP A 135 19.53 -9.53 -13.09
CA ASP A 135 20.91 -9.13 -12.85
C ASP A 135 21.43 -9.54 -11.47
N TRP A 136 20.69 -9.23 -10.40
CA TRP A 136 21.11 -9.56 -9.03
C TRP A 136 20.50 -10.85 -8.48
N LEU A 137 19.45 -11.40 -9.11
CA LEU A 137 18.88 -12.69 -8.70
C LEU A 137 19.84 -13.87 -8.94
N LEU A 138 20.75 -13.73 -9.91
CA LEU A 138 21.76 -14.73 -10.24
C LEU A 138 22.98 -14.69 -9.31
N ASP A 139 23.29 -13.53 -8.72
CA ASP A 139 24.35 -13.38 -7.73
C ASP A 139 23.93 -13.99 -6.39
N GLU A 140 24.66 -15.00 -5.91
CA GLU A 140 24.37 -15.67 -4.63
C GLU A 140 24.62 -14.78 -3.42
N ASN A 141 25.51 -13.80 -3.54
CA ASN A 141 25.91 -12.89 -2.47
C ASN A 141 25.08 -11.60 -2.42
N ALA A 142 24.19 -11.38 -3.40
CA ALA A 142 23.31 -10.22 -3.41
C ALA A 142 22.56 -10.07 -2.07
N PRO A 143 22.65 -8.91 -1.40
CA PRO A 143 22.17 -8.69 -0.03
C PRO A 143 20.65 -8.45 0.00
N VAL A 144 19.89 -9.47 -0.40
CA VAL A 144 18.42 -9.48 -0.49
C VAL A 144 17.90 -10.64 0.35
N ASP A 145 16.77 -10.44 1.04
CA ASP A 145 16.17 -11.45 1.90
C ASP A 145 15.90 -12.75 1.10
N ALA A 146 16.32 -13.89 1.66
CA ALA A 146 16.13 -15.20 1.04
C ALA A 146 14.65 -15.55 0.77
N ARG A 147 13.72 -14.96 1.54
CA ARG A 147 12.27 -15.06 1.35
C ARG A 147 11.79 -14.36 0.07
N VAL A 148 12.53 -13.36 -0.41
CA VAL A 148 12.25 -12.66 -1.67
C VAL A 148 13.07 -13.26 -2.82
N LYS A 149 14.39 -13.38 -2.61
CA LYS A 149 15.35 -13.86 -3.62
C LYS A 149 15.04 -15.26 -4.12
N SER A 150 14.78 -16.22 -3.21
CA SER A 150 14.60 -17.62 -3.60
C SER A 150 13.35 -17.85 -4.47
N PRO A 151 12.14 -17.34 -4.11
CA PRO A 151 10.98 -17.47 -4.98
C PRO A 151 11.12 -16.74 -6.32
N LEU A 152 11.76 -15.56 -6.36
CA LEU A 152 11.97 -14.81 -7.60
C LEU A 152 12.98 -15.52 -8.52
N ARG A 153 14.12 -15.99 -8.00
CA ARG A 153 15.11 -16.73 -8.79
C ARG A 153 14.53 -18.00 -9.42
N ARG A 154 13.67 -18.73 -8.70
CA ARG A 154 12.97 -19.91 -9.24
C ARG A 154 12.07 -19.58 -10.45
N ARG A 155 11.62 -18.33 -10.59
CA ARG A 155 10.75 -17.89 -11.69
C ARG A 155 11.52 -17.50 -12.96
N LEU A 156 12.84 -17.35 -12.88
CA LEU A 156 13.71 -17.13 -14.05
C LEU A 156 13.62 -18.28 -15.06
N THR A 157 13.32 -19.49 -14.60
CA THR A 157 13.23 -20.68 -15.46
C THR A 157 11.87 -20.84 -16.14
N VAL A 158 10.89 -19.99 -15.82
CA VAL A 158 9.55 -20.06 -16.42
C VAL A 158 9.62 -19.52 -17.85
N PRO A 159 9.32 -20.34 -18.88
CA PRO A 159 9.40 -19.92 -20.28
C PRO A 159 8.43 -18.78 -20.60
N ASP A 160 8.80 -17.89 -21.53
CA ASP A 160 7.96 -16.76 -21.91
C ASP A 160 6.60 -17.20 -22.49
N ALA A 161 6.59 -18.29 -23.26
CA ALA A 161 5.35 -18.91 -23.75
C ALA A 161 4.39 -19.31 -22.61
N ALA A 162 4.91 -19.72 -21.46
CA ALA A 162 4.09 -20.04 -20.29
C ALA A 162 3.48 -18.77 -19.66
N ILE A 163 4.20 -17.64 -19.66
CA ILE A 163 3.64 -16.35 -19.21
C ILE A 163 2.58 -15.87 -20.18
N GLU A 164 2.84 -15.92 -21.48
CA GLU A 164 1.88 -15.51 -22.49
C GLU A 164 0.58 -16.30 -22.34
N ASN A 165 0.68 -17.61 -22.12
CA ASN A 165 -0.46 -18.45 -21.84
C ASN A 165 -1.16 -18.09 -20.53
N LEU A 166 -0.41 -17.79 -19.47
CA LEU A 166 -0.95 -17.32 -18.19
C LEU A 166 -1.72 -16.01 -18.36
N LEU A 167 -1.16 -15.03 -19.08
CA LEU A 167 -1.81 -13.74 -19.35
C LEU A 167 -3.06 -13.90 -20.21
N ARG A 168 -3.02 -14.78 -21.23
CA ARG A 168 -4.19 -15.12 -22.04
C ARG A 168 -5.28 -15.76 -21.19
N THR A 169 -4.91 -16.73 -20.34
CA THR A 169 -5.83 -17.38 -19.40
C THR A 169 -6.45 -16.38 -18.44
N ARG A 170 -5.65 -15.46 -17.88
CA ARG A 170 -6.15 -14.39 -17.00
C ARG A 170 -7.19 -13.52 -17.70
N ARG A 171 -6.97 -13.12 -18.95
CA ARG A 171 -7.98 -12.34 -19.71
C ARG A 171 -9.31 -13.09 -19.85
N THR A 172 -9.26 -14.39 -20.13
CA THR A 172 -10.47 -15.24 -20.17
C THR A 172 -11.16 -15.30 -18.80
N LEU A 173 -10.38 -15.48 -17.74
CA LEU A 173 -10.89 -15.54 -16.37
C LEU A 173 -11.49 -14.20 -15.90
N ILE A 174 -10.89 -13.06 -16.27
CA ILE A 174 -11.44 -11.72 -15.99
C ILE A 174 -12.83 -11.58 -16.62
N ARG A 175 -12.98 -11.92 -17.91
CA ARG A 175 -14.29 -11.86 -18.59
C ARG A 175 -15.32 -12.77 -17.93
N ALA A 176 -14.90 -14.00 -17.61
CA ALA A 176 -15.75 -14.97 -16.94
C ALA A 176 -16.15 -14.53 -15.51
N MET A 177 -15.31 -13.78 -14.81
CA MET A 177 -15.63 -13.18 -13.51
C MET A 177 -16.58 -12.00 -13.67
N ASP A 178 -16.34 -11.12 -14.64
CA ASP A 178 -17.22 -9.97 -14.92
C ASP A 178 -18.66 -10.43 -15.21
N GLU A 179 -18.83 -11.46 -16.05
CA GLU A 179 -20.13 -12.09 -16.33
C GLU A 179 -20.80 -12.65 -15.06
N ARG A 180 -20.02 -13.30 -14.18
CA ARG A 180 -20.52 -13.86 -12.91
C ARG A 180 -20.91 -12.78 -11.91
N LEU A 181 -20.21 -11.65 -11.92
CA LEU A 181 -20.48 -10.52 -11.02
C LEU A 181 -21.52 -9.55 -11.59
N ALA A 182 -21.85 -9.63 -12.87
CA ALA A 182 -22.82 -8.74 -13.51
C ALA A 182 -24.18 -8.63 -12.80
N PRO A 183 -24.74 -9.69 -12.16
CA PRO A 183 -25.99 -9.61 -11.42
C PRO A 183 -25.89 -8.91 -10.05
N PHE A 184 -24.68 -8.61 -9.56
CA PHE A 184 -24.46 -8.06 -8.23
C PHE A 184 -23.84 -6.66 -8.30
N ASP A 185 -24.29 -5.76 -7.43
CA ASP A 185 -23.68 -4.44 -7.30
C ASP A 185 -22.31 -4.51 -6.61
N LEU A 186 -22.20 -5.37 -5.59
CA LEU A 186 -21.01 -5.53 -4.74
C LEU A 186 -20.87 -6.98 -4.24
N ALA A 187 -19.63 -7.39 -3.99
CA ALA A 187 -19.29 -8.54 -3.17
C ALA A 187 -18.68 -8.09 -1.84
N LEU A 188 -19.15 -8.66 -0.72
CA LEU A 188 -18.72 -8.32 0.63
C LEU A 188 -17.99 -9.51 1.25
N LEU A 189 -16.84 -9.26 1.87
CA LEU A 189 -16.06 -10.29 2.55
C LEU A 189 -15.11 -9.67 3.58
N PRO A 190 -14.65 -10.42 4.60
CA PRO A 190 -13.55 -9.96 5.44
C PRO A 190 -12.32 -9.62 4.57
N THR A 191 -11.64 -8.52 4.86
CA THR A 191 -10.41 -8.14 4.14
C THR A 191 -9.32 -9.18 4.35
N THR A 192 -9.18 -9.65 5.59
CA THR A 192 -8.33 -10.80 5.94
C THR A 192 -9.19 -11.84 6.68
N PRO A 193 -8.94 -13.14 6.47
CA PRO A 193 -9.71 -14.21 7.10
C PRO A 193 -9.25 -14.54 8.53
N ILE A 194 -8.14 -13.95 8.97
CA ILE A 194 -7.59 -14.05 10.32
C ILE A 194 -7.29 -12.65 10.85
N PRO A 195 -7.31 -12.45 12.18
CA PRO A 195 -6.83 -11.24 12.80
C PRO A 195 -5.30 -11.15 12.71
N ALA A 196 -4.74 -10.01 13.10
CA ALA A 196 -3.30 -9.85 13.27
C ALA A 196 -2.77 -10.88 14.29
N VAL A 197 -1.67 -11.55 13.94
CA VAL A 197 -0.96 -12.47 14.84
C VAL A 197 0.30 -11.80 15.38
N PRO A 198 0.75 -12.12 16.61
CA PRO A 198 2.01 -11.62 17.13
C PRO A 198 3.19 -12.03 16.23
N ILE A 199 4.12 -11.12 15.93
CA ILE A 199 5.29 -11.41 15.09
C ILE A 199 6.09 -12.60 15.64
N ALA A 200 6.32 -12.61 16.95
CA ALA A 200 7.06 -13.67 17.65
C ALA A 200 6.43 -15.07 17.47
N SER A 201 5.13 -15.16 17.16
CA SER A 201 4.45 -16.45 16.95
C SER A 201 4.83 -17.13 15.63
N VAL A 202 5.40 -16.39 14.67
CA VAL A 202 5.72 -16.89 13.33
C VAL A 202 7.16 -16.61 12.88
N GLU A 203 7.89 -15.74 13.58
CA GLU A 203 9.22 -15.26 13.18
C GLU A 203 10.23 -16.38 12.93
N HIS A 204 10.22 -17.42 13.76
CA HIS A 204 11.15 -18.55 13.69
C HIS A 204 10.54 -19.82 13.07
N ASP A 205 9.25 -19.80 12.69
CA ASP A 205 8.58 -20.92 12.01
C ASP A 205 8.21 -20.52 10.59
N ARG A 206 9.05 -20.95 9.64
CA ARG A 206 8.87 -20.67 8.20
C ARG A 206 7.55 -21.23 7.66
N GLN A 207 7.07 -22.37 8.19
CA GLN A 207 5.83 -22.98 7.73
C GLN A 207 4.63 -22.20 8.26
N ALA A 208 4.64 -21.84 9.55
CA ALA A 208 3.62 -20.97 10.13
C ALA A 208 3.57 -19.61 9.45
N TYR A 209 4.73 -18.99 9.22
CA TYR A 209 4.84 -17.73 8.50
C TYR A 209 4.14 -17.79 7.14
N ARG A 210 4.45 -18.82 6.33
CA ARG A 210 3.81 -19.01 5.02
C ARG A 210 2.31 -19.24 5.11
N ARG A 211 1.84 -20.00 6.10
CA ARG A 211 0.40 -20.23 6.31
C ARG A 211 -0.31 -18.91 6.64
N VAL A 212 0.22 -18.15 7.59
CA VAL A 212 -0.35 -16.86 8.03
C VAL A 212 -0.33 -15.85 6.89
N GLU A 213 0.80 -15.67 6.22
CA GLU A 213 0.92 -14.74 5.09
C GLU A 213 -0.01 -15.13 3.94
N GLY A 214 -0.18 -16.43 3.69
CA GLY A 214 -1.13 -16.93 2.70
C GLY A 214 -2.58 -16.57 3.05
N LEU A 215 -2.95 -16.69 4.31
CA LEU A 215 -4.26 -16.28 4.80
C LEU A 215 -4.45 -14.76 4.68
N LEU A 216 -3.46 -13.95 5.04
CA LEU A 216 -3.54 -12.48 4.96
C LEU A 216 -3.77 -11.95 3.53
N LEU A 217 -3.31 -12.67 2.50
CA LEU A 217 -3.45 -12.26 1.10
C LEU A 217 -4.64 -12.91 0.37
N ARG A 218 -5.14 -14.06 0.86
CA ARG A 218 -6.14 -14.90 0.19
C ARG A 218 -7.35 -14.15 -0.37
N ASN A 219 -7.87 -13.19 0.39
CA ASN A 219 -9.09 -12.48 -0.01
C ASN A 219 -8.76 -11.27 -0.91
N THR A 220 -7.68 -10.54 -0.61
CA THR A 220 -7.30 -9.31 -1.34
C THR A 220 -6.69 -9.61 -2.71
N GLU A 221 -6.10 -10.79 -2.91
CA GLU A 221 -5.58 -11.22 -4.21
C GLU A 221 -6.67 -11.39 -5.28
N VAL A 222 -7.91 -11.66 -4.89
CA VAL A 222 -9.04 -11.87 -5.82
C VAL A 222 -9.23 -10.65 -6.71
N ALA A 223 -9.26 -9.44 -6.12
CA ALA A 223 -9.44 -8.22 -6.89
C ALA A 223 -8.28 -7.99 -7.87
N ASN A 224 -7.04 -8.25 -7.43
CA ASN A 224 -5.86 -8.15 -8.27
C ASN A 224 -5.91 -9.16 -9.43
N GLN A 225 -6.32 -10.40 -9.18
CA GLN A 225 -6.33 -11.46 -10.18
C GLN A 225 -7.40 -11.22 -11.26
N PHE A 226 -8.58 -10.77 -10.86
CA PHE A 226 -9.75 -10.63 -11.73
C PHE A 226 -10.05 -9.19 -12.19
N ASP A 227 -9.12 -8.26 -11.95
CA ASP A 227 -9.22 -6.86 -12.40
C ASP A 227 -10.45 -6.13 -11.81
N LEU A 228 -10.75 -6.42 -10.54
CA LEU A 228 -11.84 -5.78 -9.80
C LEU A 228 -11.33 -4.57 -9.02
N THR A 229 -12.25 -3.70 -8.61
CA THR A 229 -11.94 -2.60 -7.68
C THR A 229 -12.43 -2.97 -6.27
N ALA A 230 -11.67 -2.60 -5.25
CA ALA A 230 -11.96 -2.98 -3.87
C ALA A 230 -11.58 -1.89 -2.87
N ILE A 231 -12.33 -1.80 -1.78
CA ILE A 231 -12.06 -0.90 -0.65
C ILE A 231 -12.31 -1.64 0.67
N THR A 232 -11.51 -1.35 1.70
CA THR A 232 -11.69 -1.91 3.04
C THR A 232 -12.23 -0.84 3.99
N LEU A 233 -13.27 -1.19 4.73
CA LEU A 233 -13.81 -0.40 5.85
C LEU A 233 -13.50 -1.09 7.17
N PRO A 234 -13.45 -0.38 8.31
CA PRO A 234 -13.37 -1.03 9.62
C PRO A 234 -14.60 -1.92 9.88
N MET A 235 -14.37 -3.16 10.30
CA MET A 235 -15.43 -4.09 10.68
C MET A 235 -15.65 -4.01 12.20
N PRO A 236 -16.87 -3.65 12.67
CA PRO A 236 -17.15 -3.54 14.10
C PRO A 236 -17.28 -4.91 14.76
N GLY A 237 -17.22 -4.94 16.10
CA GLY A 237 -17.51 -6.15 16.89
C GLY A 237 -16.42 -7.22 16.92
N THR A 238 -15.21 -6.94 16.43
CA THR A 238 -14.07 -7.86 16.50
C THR A 238 -13.13 -7.52 17.66
N ALA A 239 -12.51 -8.56 18.25
CA ALA A 239 -11.58 -8.39 19.38
C ALA A 239 -10.30 -7.62 19.01
N LEU A 240 -9.87 -7.72 17.75
CA LEU A 240 -8.78 -6.94 17.16
C LEU A 240 -9.31 -6.21 15.92
N PRO A 241 -8.70 -5.08 15.50
CA PRO A 241 -9.10 -4.39 14.28
C PRO A 241 -9.17 -5.35 13.09
N ALA A 242 -10.32 -5.39 12.43
CA ALA A 242 -10.56 -6.20 11.24
C ALA A 242 -11.19 -5.34 10.13
N GLY A 243 -11.04 -5.78 8.88
CA GLY A 243 -11.58 -5.08 7.72
C GLY A 243 -12.78 -5.79 7.11
N LEU A 244 -13.77 -5.03 6.67
CA LEU A 244 -14.81 -5.43 5.74
C LEU A 244 -14.43 -4.91 4.36
N MET A 245 -14.09 -5.81 3.44
CA MET A 245 -13.79 -5.47 2.06
C MET A 245 -15.07 -5.48 1.23
N LEU A 246 -15.27 -4.40 0.49
CA LEU A 246 -16.28 -4.26 -0.56
C LEU A 246 -15.55 -4.37 -1.90
N MET A 247 -16.01 -5.23 -2.79
CA MET A 247 -15.51 -5.35 -4.15
C MET A 247 -16.60 -5.01 -5.17
N ALA A 248 -16.22 -4.34 -6.25
CA ALA A 248 -17.05 -4.09 -7.41
C ALA A 248 -16.32 -4.47 -8.70
N ARG A 249 -17.07 -4.56 -9.80
CA ARG A 249 -16.53 -4.81 -11.14
C ARG A 249 -15.57 -3.71 -11.58
N ASN A 250 -14.69 -4.03 -12.53
CA ASN A 250 -13.77 -3.07 -13.14
C ASN A 250 -14.50 -1.80 -13.61
N GLY A 251 -13.98 -0.62 -13.29
CA GLY A 251 -14.56 0.66 -13.71
C GLY A 251 -15.75 1.14 -12.87
N PHE A 252 -16.15 0.42 -11.83
CA PHE A 252 -17.23 0.82 -10.91
C PHE A 252 -16.71 1.59 -9.68
N ASP A 253 -15.47 2.09 -9.71
CA ASP A 253 -14.79 2.77 -8.59
C ASP A 253 -15.63 3.90 -7.98
N GLY A 254 -16.27 4.72 -8.84
CA GLY A 254 -17.12 5.81 -8.37
C GLY A 254 -18.35 5.31 -7.60
N THR A 255 -18.96 4.20 -8.03
CA THR A 255 -20.06 3.56 -7.32
C THR A 255 -19.58 2.92 -6.02
N LEU A 256 -18.45 2.21 -6.06
CA LEU A 256 -17.84 1.60 -4.89
C LEU A 256 -17.57 2.62 -3.79
N LEU A 257 -16.95 3.76 -4.13
CA LEU A 257 -16.65 4.83 -3.17
C LEU A 257 -17.91 5.43 -2.54
N ARG A 258 -18.98 5.65 -3.32
CA ARG A 258 -20.26 6.17 -2.79
C ARG A 258 -20.92 5.18 -1.82
N VAL A 259 -20.97 3.91 -2.18
CA VAL A 259 -21.55 2.89 -1.29
C VAL A 259 -20.70 2.71 -0.05
N ALA A 260 -19.37 2.69 -0.18
CA ALA A 260 -18.44 2.58 0.94
C ALA A 260 -18.63 3.73 1.94
N ALA A 261 -18.78 4.98 1.48
CA ALA A 261 -19.06 6.12 2.35
C ALA A 261 -20.41 5.98 3.10
N SER A 262 -21.41 5.35 2.46
CA SER A 262 -22.68 5.06 3.13
C SER A 262 -22.57 3.92 4.14
N MET A 263 -21.80 2.88 3.82
CA MET A 263 -21.57 1.76 4.71
C MET A 263 -20.72 2.16 5.93
N GLU A 264 -19.72 3.02 5.75
CA GLU A 264 -18.92 3.56 6.86
C GLU A 264 -19.82 4.17 7.95
N ARG A 265 -20.75 5.06 7.56
CA ARG A 265 -21.72 5.67 8.49
C ARG A 265 -22.63 4.65 9.20
N LEU A 266 -22.96 3.54 8.53
CA LEU A 266 -23.76 2.46 9.13
C LEU A 266 -22.95 1.69 10.18
N LEU A 267 -21.65 1.50 9.95
CA LEU A 267 -20.76 0.73 10.82
C LEU A 267 -20.24 1.53 12.02
N GLU A 268 -20.22 2.86 11.94
CA GLU A 268 -19.77 3.78 13.00
C GLU A 268 -20.56 3.61 14.33
N GLY A 269 -21.76 3.03 14.33
CA GLY A 269 -22.57 2.78 15.52
C GLY A 269 -22.20 1.54 16.36
N GLY A 270 -21.17 0.78 15.98
CA GLY A 270 -20.85 -0.54 16.57
C GLY A 270 -19.61 -0.60 17.47
N TYR A 271 -18.86 0.50 17.66
CA TYR A 271 -17.76 0.52 18.62
C TYR A 271 -18.31 0.69 20.04
N CYS A 272 -18.80 -0.41 20.62
CA CYS A 272 -18.89 -0.50 22.08
C CYS A 272 -17.45 -0.57 22.60
N MET A 273 -16.85 0.59 22.86
CA MET A 273 -15.69 0.69 23.73
C MET A 273 -16.19 0.27 25.11
N SER A 274 -16.11 -1.02 25.43
CA SER A 274 -16.32 -1.48 26.80
C SER A 274 -15.33 -0.73 27.71
N PRO A 275 -15.77 -0.27 28.89
CA PRO A 275 -14.99 0.59 29.78
C PRO A 275 -13.69 -0.05 30.28
#